data_AF-A0A0G0IPJ2-F1
#
_entry.id   AF-A0A0G0IPJ2-F1
#
_cell.length_a   1.000
_cell.length_b   1.000
_cell.length_c   1.000
_cell.angle_alpha   90.00
_cell.angle_beta   90.00
_cell.angle_gamma   90.00
#
_symmetry.space_group_name_H-M   'P 1'
#
loop_
_entity.id
_entity.type
_entity.pdbx_description
1 polymer ?
#
loop_
_entity_poly.entity_id
_entity_poly.type
_entity_poly.pdbx_seq_one_letter_code
_entity_poly.pdbx_strand_id
1 'polypeptide(L)'
;KEKLFGESDALGKKIKLKNKSYRVVGVLKQKGQVSFFNFDKIVIIPYTTAQSYVFGIHFIHRIIAKAQDDANINDTIEDIQITLRNNHNITNPEKDDFFIQTQENIVKSLDVITNILTLFLVAVASISLIVGGIGIMNIMLVSVTERTREIGLRKALGATRKNILSQFLYEAITLTSTGGIIGILLGTALSLLATFAISFYMSLSWQFTFPIQAAILGFMVSALVGLCFGLYPAFKASKKSPIEALHYE
;
A
#
# COMPACT_ATOMS: atom_id res chain seq x y z
N LYS A 1 -19.20 -14.26 23.33
CA LYS A 1 -19.95 -14.14 24.60
C LYS A 1 -21.40 -13.72 24.36
N GLU A 2 -21.60 -12.51 23.82
CA GLU A 2 -22.92 -11.87 23.67
C GLU A 2 -23.96 -12.75 22.96
N LYS A 3 -23.58 -13.40 21.85
CA LYS A 3 -24.51 -14.27 21.11
C LYS A 3 -24.95 -15.53 21.88
N LEU A 4 -24.12 -16.05 22.79
CA LEU A 4 -24.38 -17.31 23.51
C LEU A 4 -24.97 -17.08 24.90
N PHE A 5 -24.67 -15.94 25.52
CA PHE A 5 -25.00 -15.67 26.92
C PHE A 5 -25.65 -14.29 27.15
N GLY A 6 -25.81 -13.47 26.11
CA GLY A 6 -26.31 -12.09 26.25
C GLY A 6 -25.44 -11.27 27.19
N GLU A 7 -26.10 -10.54 28.09
CA GLU A 7 -25.45 -9.75 29.15
C GLU A 7 -24.97 -10.58 30.34
N SER A 8 -25.44 -11.82 30.45
CA SER A 8 -25.13 -12.67 31.61
C SER A 8 -23.67 -13.14 31.61
N ASP A 9 -23.13 -13.40 32.80
CA ASP A 9 -21.78 -13.94 32.92
C ASP A 9 -21.70 -15.32 32.25
N ALA A 10 -20.64 -15.52 31.47
CA ALA A 10 -20.37 -16.75 30.74
C ALA A 10 -19.59 -17.76 31.57
N LEU A 11 -18.87 -17.31 32.61
CA LEU A 11 -18.06 -18.17 33.46
C LEU A 11 -18.93 -19.21 34.20
N GLY A 12 -18.48 -20.46 34.23
CA GLY A 12 -19.17 -21.56 34.90
C GLY A 12 -20.36 -22.16 34.14
N LYS A 13 -20.88 -21.49 33.11
CA LYS A 13 -21.98 -22.01 32.28
C LYS A 13 -21.52 -23.11 31.33
N LYS A 14 -22.46 -23.92 30.86
CA LYS A 14 -22.19 -25.02 29.92
C LYS A 14 -22.55 -24.63 28.49
N ILE A 15 -21.67 -24.97 27.54
CA ILE A 15 -21.91 -24.90 26.09
C ILE A 15 -21.92 -26.30 25.49
N LYS A 16 -22.74 -26.53 24.47
CA LYS A 16 -22.77 -27.80 23.75
C LYS A 16 -21.93 -27.70 22.48
N LEU A 17 -20.95 -28.60 22.31
CA LEU A 17 -20.15 -28.73 21.08
C LEU A 17 -20.28 -30.17 20.55
N LYS A 18 -20.72 -30.32 19.29
CA LYS A 18 -20.98 -31.56 18.53
C LYS A 18 -21.92 -32.61 19.14
N ASN A 19 -21.96 -32.79 20.46
CA ASN A 19 -23.01 -33.44 21.26
C ASN A 19 -22.66 -33.53 22.76
N LYS A 20 -21.52 -33.00 23.19
CA LYS A 20 -21.09 -32.99 24.60
C LYS A 20 -21.19 -31.60 25.21
N SER A 21 -21.44 -31.55 26.52
CA SER A 21 -21.49 -30.30 27.29
C SER A 21 -20.13 -29.99 27.90
N TYR A 22 -19.66 -28.76 27.70
CA TYR A 22 -18.38 -28.24 28.18
C TYR A 22 -18.62 -27.03 29.08
N ARG A 23 -17.87 -26.92 30.18
CA ARG A 23 -17.95 -25.78 31.09
C ARG A 23 -17.02 -24.67 30.64
N VAL A 24 -17.53 -23.44 30.58
CA VAL A 24 -16.72 -22.24 30.28
C VAL A 24 -15.90 -21.89 31.53
N VAL A 25 -14.58 -21.80 31.35
CA VAL A 25 -13.60 -21.47 32.42
C VAL A 25 -12.96 -20.09 32.24
N GLY A 26 -13.10 -19.49 31.06
CA GLY A 26 -12.50 -18.20 30.72
C GLY A 26 -13.12 -17.61 29.46
N VAL A 27 -13.04 -16.30 29.33
CA VAL A 27 -13.48 -15.55 28.14
C VAL A 27 -12.32 -14.66 27.70
N LEU A 28 -11.97 -14.73 26.41
CA LEU A 28 -10.94 -13.87 25.83
C LEU A 28 -11.48 -12.44 25.68
N LYS A 29 -10.58 -11.44 25.77
CA LYS A 29 -10.92 -10.06 25.41
C LYS A 29 -11.31 -10.00 23.93
N GLN A 30 -12.29 -9.16 23.61
CA GLN A 30 -12.71 -8.94 22.24
C GLN A 30 -11.54 -8.40 21.43
N LYS A 31 -11.28 -9.00 20.27
CA LYS A 31 -10.22 -8.59 19.35
C LYS A 31 -10.76 -8.21 17.98
N GLY A 32 -11.96 -8.68 17.63
CA GLY A 32 -12.57 -8.44 16.32
C GLY A 32 -12.11 -9.44 15.27
N GLN A 33 -12.54 -9.18 14.04
CA GLN A 33 -12.08 -9.90 12.87
C GLN A 33 -10.82 -9.24 12.32
N VAL A 34 -9.74 -10.01 12.19
CA VAL A 34 -8.52 -9.57 11.52
C VAL A 34 -8.39 -10.36 10.23
N SER A 35 -8.41 -9.66 9.10
CA SER A 35 -8.42 -10.28 7.77
C SER A 35 -9.55 -11.31 7.65
N PHE A 36 -9.24 -12.57 7.37
CA PHE A 36 -10.21 -13.66 7.21
C PHE A 36 -10.54 -14.41 8.52
N PHE A 37 -9.87 -14.09 9.64
CA PHE A 37 -10.06 -14.80 10.91
C PHE A 37 -10.85 -13.96 11.91
N ASN A 38 -11.98 -14.50 12.37
CA ASN A 38 -12.79 -13.89 13.42
C ASN A 38 -12.41 -14.49 14.79
N PHE A 39 -11.54 -13.78 15.52
CA PHE A 39 -11.08 -14.21 16.85
C PHE A 39 -12.19 -14.19 17.90
N ASP A 40 -13.29 -13.49 17.64
CA ASP A 40 -14.43 -13.44 18.58
C ASP A 40 -15.35 -14.67 18.43
N LYS A 41 -15.13 -15.51 17.42
CA LYS A 41 -15.89 -16.74 17.14
C LYS A 41 -15.11 -18.03 17.42
N ILE A 42 -13.94 -17.94 18.06
CA ILE A 42 -13.13 -19.13 18.39
C ILE A 42 -13.50 -19.70 19.76
N VAL A 43 -13.34 -21.02 19.91
CA VAL A 43 -13.44 -21.72 21.20
C VAL A 43 -12.13 -22.47 21.43
N ILE A 44 -11.52 -22.28 22.59
CA ILE A 44 -10.28 -22.96 22.99
C ILE A 44 -10.62 -24.04 24.01
N ILE A 45 -10.16 -25.26 23.74
CA ILE A 45 -10.29 -26.43 24.62
C ILE A 45 -8.94 -27.17 24.70
N PRO A 46 -8.67 -27.94 25.77
CA PRO A 46 -7.46 -28.75 25.86
C PRO A 46 -7.33 -29.72 24.68
N TYR A 47 -6.11 -29.89 24.15
CA TYR A 47 -5.87 -30.70 22.94
C TYR A 47 -6.32 -32.15 23.10
N THR A 48 -6.11 -32.76 24.28
CA THR A 48 -6.55 -34.12 24.60
C THR A 48 -8.06 -34.28 24.48
N THR A 49 -8.82 -33.29 24.97
CA THR A 49 -10.29 -33.26 24.87
C THR A 49 -10.74 -33.10 23.43
N ALA A 50 -10.08 -32.24 22.66
CA ALA A 50 -10.38 -32.03 21.25
C ALA A 50 -10.14 -33.31 20.43
N GLN A 51 -9.01 -33.98 20.62
CA GLN A 51 -8.64 -35.21 19.92
C GLN A 51 -9.61 -36.35 20.24
N SER A 52 -9.84 -36.66 21.52
CA SER A 52 -10.66 -37.82 21.90
C SER A 52 -12.16 -37.62 21.71
N TYR A 53 -12.68 -36.41 21.89
CA TYR A 53 -14.13 -36.19 22.01
C TYR A 53 -14.76 -35.26 20.98
N VAL A 54 -13.97 -34.52 20.20
CA VAL A 54 -14.47 -33.58 19.19
C VAL A 54 -14.10 -34.00 17.78
N PHE A 55 -12.85 -34.38 17.55
CA PHE A 55 -12.32 -34.70 16.21
C PHE A 55 -12.14 -36.20 15.98
N GLY A 56 -11.84 -36.99 17.01
CA GLY A 56 -11.57 -38.42 16.87
C GLY A 56 -10.28 -38.69 16.09
N ILE A 57 -9.26 -37.86 16.28
CA ILE A 57 -7.97 -37.93 15.56
C ILE A 57 -6.82 -38.20 16.52
N HIS A 58 -5.76 -38.83 16.02
CA HIS A 58 -4.54 -39.15 16.79
C HIS A 58 -3.30 -38.36 16.34
N PHE A 59 -3.48 -37.35 15.49
CA PHE A 59 -2.40 -36.49 15.01
C PHE A 59 -2.62 -35.03 15.41
N ILE A 60 -1.56 -34.22 15.31
CA ILE A 60 -1.58 -32.79 15.62
C ILE A 60 -1.46 -32.00 14.32
N HIS A 61 -2.36 -31.05 14.09
CA HIS A 61 -2.34 -30.22 12.88
C HIS A 61 -1.28 -29.12 12.91
N ARG A 62 -0.97 -28.59 14.10
CA ARG A 62 -0.02 -27.49 14.29
C ARG A 62 0.53 -27.51 15.71
N ILE A 63 1.84 -27.36 15.82
CA ILE A 63 2.54 -27.12 17.09
C ILE A 63 3.04 -25.68 17.05
N ILE A 64 2.79 -24.93 18.12
CA ILE A 64 3.30 -23.57 18.27
C ILE A 64 4.40 -23.64 19.33
N ALA A 65 5.64 -23.40 18.91
CA ALA A 65 6.79 -23.29 19.79
C ALA A 65 7.19 -21.81 19.92
N LYS A 66 7.68 -21.44 21.10
CA LYS A 66 8.25 -20.11 21.35
C LYS A 66 9.72 -20.31 21.72
N ALA A 67 10.63 -19.76 20.91
CA ALA A 67 12.05 -19.72 21.24
C ALA A 67 12.28 -18.84 22.48
N GLN A 68 13.31 -19.18 23.26
CA GLN A 68 13.67 -18.44 24.47
C GLN A 68 14.30 -17.08 24.12
N ASP A 69 15.18 -17.08 23.11
CA ASP A 69 15.90 -15.91 22.62
C ASP A 69 15.82 -15.82 21.09
N ASP A 70 15.80 -14.60 20.56
CA ASP A 70 15.72 -14.34 19.12
C ASP A 70 16.98 -14.82 18.37
N ALA A 71 18.14 -14.81 19.05
CA ALA A 71 19.42 -15.22 18.47
C ALA A 71 19.47 -16.71 18.07
N ASN A 72 18.67 -17.55 18.73
CA ASN A 72 18.73 -19.01 18.56
C ASN A 72 17.61 -19.53 17.66
N ILE A 73 16.87 -18.67 16.95
CA ILE A 73 15.71 -19.08 16.15
C ILE A 73 16.12 -20.09 15.06
N ASN A 74 17.22 -19.84 14.35
CA ASN A 74 17.67 -20.74 13.28
C ASN A 74 18.10 -22.10 13.82
N ASP A 75 18.90 -22.12 14.88
CA ASP A 75 19.34 -23.36 15.55
C ASP A 75 18.13 -24.12 16.10
N THR A 76 17.17 -23.41 16.70
CA THR A 76 15.92 -24.02 17.20
C THR A 76 15.09 -24.65 16.07
N ILE A 77 15.06 -24.02 14.88
CA ILE A 77 14.38 -24.59 13.72
C ILE A 77 15.06 -25.89 13.31
N GLU A 78 16.39 -25.89 13.22
CA GLU A 78 17.17 -27.08 12.86
C GLU A 78 16.95 -28.21 13.87
N ASP A 79 17.03 -27.92 15.17
CA ASP A 79 16.77 -28.90 16.25
C ASP A 79 15.35 -29.49 16.16
N ILE A 80 14.35 -28.66 15.87
CA ILE A 80 12.97 -29.13 15.66
C ILE A 80 12.88 -30.02 14.42
N GLN A 81 13.54 -29.65 13.31
CA GLN A 81 13.55 -30.48 12.09
C GLN A 81 14.17 -31.85 12.35
N ILE A 82 15.34 -31.88 13.01
CA ILE A 82 16.03 -33.13 13.34
C ILE A 82 15.16 -33.99 14.25
N THR A 83 14.58 -33.39 15.30
CA THR A 83 13.72 -34.08 16.25
C THR A 83 12.49 -34.68 15.58
N LEU A 84 11.81 -33.92 14.71
CA LEU A 84 10.62 -34.41 14.00
C LEU A 84 10.97 -35.50 12.98
N ARG A 85 12.06 -35.33 12.21
CA ARG A 85 12.53 -36.37 11.27
C ARG A 85 12.86 -37.67 12.00
N ASN A 86 13.55 -37.59 13.14
CA ASN A 86 13.86 -38.76 13.96
C ASN A 86 12.58 -39.43 14.50
N ASN A 87 11.64 -38.64 15.03
CA ASN A 87 10.37 -39.17 15.55
C ASN A 87 9.49 -39.78 14.46
N HIS A 88 9.54 -39.25 13.24
CA HIS A 88 8.75 -39.72 12.09
C HIS A 88 9.49 -40.78 11.25
N ASN A 89 10.73 -41.14 11.63
CA ASN A 89 11.62 -42.06 10.89
C ASN A 89 11.88 -41.62 9.43
N ILE A 90 12.05 -40.31 9.20
CA ILE A 90 12.31 -39.74 7.87
C ILE A 90 13.82 -39.64 7.65
N THR A 91 14.33 -40.44 6.71
CA THR A 91 15.76 -40.43 6.32
C THR A 91 16.05 -39.55 5.10
N ASN A 92 15.04 -39.26 4.26
CA ASN A 92 15.19 -38.37 3.10
C ASN A 92 14.51 -37.01 3.38
N PRO A 93 15.27 -35.91 3.46
CA PRO A 93 14.74 -34.56 3.66
C PRO A 93 13.68 -34.10 2.64
N GLU A 94 13.69 -34.65 1.42
CA GLU A 94 12.66 -34.31 0.41
C GLU A 94 11.29 -34.92 0.71
N LYS A 95 11.21 -35.81 1.69
CA LYS A 95 9.99 -36.51 2.11
C LYS A 95 9.48 -36.03 3.47
N ASP A 96 9.86 -34.83 3.90
CA ASP A 96 9.34 -34.23 5.12
C ASP A 96 7.80 -34.12 5.05
N ASP A 97 7.10 -34.65 6.04
CA ASP A 97 5.64 -34.59 6.19
C ASP A 97 5.18 -33.40 7.04
N PHE A 98 6.12 -32.54 7.43
CA PHE A 98 5.90 -31.33 8.21
C PHE A 98 6.55 -30.12 7.55
N PHE A 99 6.06 -28.93 7.89
CA PHE A 99 6.70 -27.69 7.50
C PHE A 99 6.82 -26.78 8.73
N ILE A 100 7.94 -26.07 8.82
CA ILE A 100 8.17 -25.10 9.88
C ILE A 100 7.96 -23.71 9.30
N GLN A 101 7.05 -22.96 9.92
CA GLN A 101 6.76 -21.58 9.55
C GLN A 101 7.10 -20.67 10.74
N THR A 102 8.07 -19.79 10.54
CA THR A 102 8.40 -18.75 11.51
C THR A 102 7.51 -17.53 11.31
N GLN A 103 7.40 -16.69 12.34
CA GLN A 103 6.74 -15.40 12.23
C GLN A 103 7.48 -14.49 11.24
N GLU A 104 8.81 -14.57 11.18
CA GLU A 104 9.65 -13.82 10.24
C GLU A 104 9.35 -14.19 8.78
N ASN A 105 9.14 -15.47 8.47
CA ASN A 105 8.79 -15.91 7.11
C ASN A 105 7.44 -15.32 6.65
N ILE A 106 6.48 -15.16 7.57
CA ILE A 106 5.20 -14.51 7.28
C ILE A 106 5.42 -13.03 6.97
N VAL A 107 6.19 -12.32 7.81
CA VAL A 107 6.50 -10.90 7.60
C VAL A 107 7.24 -10.69 6.29
N LYS A 108 8.30 -11.47 6.02
CA LYS A 108 9.05 -11.41 4.75
C LYS A 108 8.16 -11.64 3.54
N SER A 109 7.25 -12.60 3.61
CA SER A 109 6.31 -12.89 2.51
C SER A 109 5.36 -11.71 2.27
N LEU A 110 4.87 -11.08 3.33
CA LEU A 110 4.05 -9.86 3.22
C LEU A 110 4.87 -8.70 2.64
N ASP A 111 6.12 -8.52 3.06
CA ASP A 111 7.01 -7.49 2.54
C ASP A 111 7.29 -7.67 1.05
N VAL A 112 7.49 -8.90 0.58
CA VAL A 112 7.66 -9.18 -0.86
C VAL A 112 6.40 -8.78 -1.63
N ILE A 113 5.22 -9.17 -1.14
CA ILE A 113 3.94 -8.83 -1.80
C ILE A 113 3.72 -7.32 -1.84
N THR A 114 3.89 -6.63 -0.72
CA THR A 114 3.69 -5.17 -0.64
C THR A 114 4.72 -4.42 -1.48
N ASN A 115 5.97 -4.88 -1.54
CA ASN A 115 7.00 -4.29 -2.40
C ASN A 115 6.67 -4.47 -3.89
N ILE A 116 6.20 -5.64 -4.31
CA ILE A 116 5.79 -5.87 -5.71
C ILE A 116 4.60 -4.96 -6.07
N LEU A 117 3.60 -4.87 -5.20
CA LEU A 117 2.46 -3.97 -5.42
C LEU A 117 2.89 -2.49 -5.47
N THR A 118 3.82 -2.09 -4.60
CA THR A 118 4.37 -0.74 -4.58
C THR A 118 5.10 -0.44 -5.88
N LEU A 119 5.97 -1.34 -6.33
CA LEU A 119 6.70 -1.19 -7.60
C LEU A 119 5.75 -1.09 -8.78
N PHE A 120 4.70 -1.92 -8.80
CA PHE A 120 3.67 -1.89 -9.82
C PHE A 120 2.94 -0.53 -9.85
N LEU A 121 2.53 -0.02 -8.68
CA LEU A 121 1.88 1.30 -8.59
C LEU A 121 2.81 2.43 -9.04
N VAL A 122 4.10 2.37 -8.66
CA VAL A 122 5.10 3.35 -9.12
C VAL A 122 5.29 3.29 -10.63
N ALA A 123 5.30 2.10 -11.23
CA ALA A 123 5.42 1.94 -12.68
C ALA A 123 4.21 2.54 -13.41
N VAL A 124 2.99 2.23 -12.97
CA VAL A 124 1.76 2.79 -13.55
C VAL A 124 1.73 4.31 -13.39
N ALA A 125 2.05 4.82 -12.20
CA ALA A 125 2.11 6.26 -11.94
C ALA A 125 3.16 6.95 -12.82
N SER A 126 4.33 6.34 -13.02
CA SER A 126 5.40 6.87 -13.88
C SER A 126 4.97 6.95 -15.35
N ILE A 127 4.27 5.92 -15.85
CA ILE A 127 3.70 5.93 -17.21
C ILE A 127 2.66 7.05 -17.34
N SER A 128 1.73 7.16 -16.39
CA SER A 128 0.73 8.23 -16.38
C SER A 128 1.38 9.62 -16.34
N LEU A 129 2.47 9.77 -15.60
CA LEU A 129 3.23 11.00 -15.50
C LEU A 129 3.89 11.40 -16.82
N ILE A 130 4.47 10.43 -17.55
CA ILE A 130 5.06 10.66 -18.87
C ILE A 130 3.96 11.08 -19.86
N VAL A 131 2.83 10.37 -19.89
CA VAL A 131 1.71 10.70 -20.79
C VAL A 131 1.15 12.09 -20.47
N GLY A 132 0.96 12.42 -19.19
CA GLY A 132 0.55 13.75 -18.76
C GLY A 132 1.59 14.84 -19.10
N GLY A 133 2.87 14.54 -18.94
CA GLY A 133 3.99 15.41 -19.29
C GLY A 133 4.04 15.74 -20.79
N ILE A 134 3.84 14.75 -21.64
CA ILE A 134 3.72 14.95 -23.10
C ILE A 134 2.52 15.86 -23.42
N GLY A 135 1.39 15.68 -22.72
CA GLY A 135 0.23 16.56 -22.86
C GLY A 135 0.56 18.02 -22.52
N ILE A 136 1.25 18.26 -21.41
CA ILE A 136 1.71 19.60 -21.01
C ILE A 136 2.64 20.18 -22.07
N MET A 137 3.60 19.40 -22.55
CA MET A 137 4.54 19.83 -23.59
C MET A 137 3.79 20.26 -24.87
N ASN A 138 2.79 19.48 -25.30
CA ASN A 138 2.01 19.78 -26.50
C ASN A 138 1.18 21.06 -26.34
N ILE A 139 0.48 21.23 -25.23
CA ILE A 139 -0.30 22.45 -24.95
C ILE A 139 0.63 23.67 -24.94
N MET A 140 1.81 23.54 -24.32
CA MET A 140 2.80 24.62 -24.30
C MET A 140 3.35 24.93 -25.70
N LEU A 141 3.60 23.92 -26.54
CA LEU A 141 4.02 24.16 -27.93
C LEU A 141 2.96 24.93 -28.72
N VAL A 142 1.70 24.54 -28.59
CA VAL A 142 0.57 25.22 -29.25
C VAL A 142 0.43 26.66 -28.73
N SER A 143 0.52 26.86 -27.41
CA SER A 143 0.45 28.20 -26.80
C SER A 143 1.58 29.12 -27.27
N VAL A 144 2.80 28.58 -27.43
CA VAL A 144 3.94 29.33 -27.98
C VAL A 144 3.70 29.72 -29.43
N THR A 145 3.07 28.86 -30.24
CA THR A 145 2.75 29.19 -31.62
C THR A 145 1.66 30.25 -31.73
N GLU A 146 0.59 30.16 -30.93
CA GLU A 146 -0.50 31.16 -30.91
C GLU A 146 0.00 32.53 -30.41
N ARG A 147 0.85 32.54 -29.39
CA ARG A 147 1.39 33.78 -28.80
C ARG A 147 2.68 34.27 -29.50
N THR A 148 3.00 33.78 -30.71
CA THR A 148 4.26 34.12 -31.40
C THR A 148 4.42 35.64 -31.58
N ARG A 149 3.35 36.34 -31.99
CA ARG A 149 3.37 37.79 -32.22
C ARG A 149 3.65 38.60 -30.95
N GLU A 150 3.06 38.20 -29.82
CA GLU A 150 3.33 38.83 -28.51
C GLU A 150 4.79 38.64 -28.07
N ILE A 151 5.34 37.45 -28.26
CA ILE A 151 6.75 37.16 -27.96
C ILE A 151 7.67 38.02 -28.82
N GLY A 152 7.34 38.18 -30.10
CA GLY A 152 8.05 39.05 -31.05
C GLY A 152 8.09 40.50 -30.58
N LEU A 153 6.93 41.04 -30.18
CA LEU A 153 6.79 42.40 -29.66
C LEU A 153 7.65 42.61 -28.40
N ARG A 154 7.60 41.68 -27.42
CA ARG A 154 8.41 41.77 -26.20
C ARG A 154 9.91 41.78 -26.51
N LYS A 155 10.36 40.95 -27.46
CA LYS A 155 11.78 40.91 -27.86
C LYS A 155 12.20 42.16 -28.63
N ALA A 156 11.32 42.74 -29.44
CA ALA A 156 11.57 44.03 -30.11
C ALA A 156 11.72 45.18 -29.10
N LEU A 157 11.01 45.12 -27.98
CA LEU A 157 11.12 46.05 -26.85
C LEU A 157 12.31 45.76 -25.91
N GLY A 158 13.16 44.77 -26.23
CA GLY A 158 14.39 44.49 -25.48
C GLY A 158 14.33 43.30 -24.51
N ALA A 159 13.26 42.50 -24.49
CA ALA A 159 13.21 41.29 -23.66
C ALA A 159 14.29 40.28 -24.08
N THR A 160 15.12 39.85 -23.13
CA THR A 160 16.16 38.85 -23.40
C THR A 160 15.58 37.45 -23.58
N ARG A 161 16.33 36.55 -24.23
CA ARG A 161 15.94 35.13 -24.35
C ARG A 161 15.69 34.48 -22.98
N LYS A 162 16.44 34.87 -21.95
CA LYS A 162 16.29 34.35 -20.58
C LYS A 162 14.96 34.79 -19.96
N ASN A 163 14.50 36.01 -20.23
CA ASN A 163 13.21 36.51 -19.73
C ASN A 163 12.06 35.67 -20.30
N ILE A 164 12.06 35.45 -21.62
CA ILE A 164 11.03 34.64 -22.30
C ILE A 164 11.08 33.18 -21.82
N LEU A 165 12.27 32.59 -21.72
CA LEU A 165 12.45 31.23 -21.23
C LEU A 165 11.88 31.07 -19.81
N SER A 166 12.25 31.97 -18.90
CA SER A 166 11.83 31.92 -17.50
C SER A 166 10.32 32.10 -17.37
N GLN A 167 9.72 33.01 -18.15
CA GLN A 167 8.28 33.21 -18.16
C GLN A 167 7.51 31.92 -18.49
N PHE A 168 7.84 31.26 -19.60
CA PHE A 168 7.17 30.02 -20.00
C PHE A 168 7.46 28.86 -19.03
N LEU A 169 8.65 28.83 -18.44
CA LEU A 169 8.98 27.83 -17.42
C LEU A 169 8.15 28.04 -16.15
N TYR A 170 7.96 29.28 -15.71
CA TYR A 170 7.07 29.59 -14.59
C TYR A 170 5.61 29.25 -14.92
N GLU A 171 5.14 29.48 -16.14
CA GLU A 171 3.79 29.07 -16.58
C GLU A 171 3.63 27.53 -16.50
N ALA A 172 4.62 26.76 -16.96
CA ALA A 172 4.60 25.30 -16.87
C ALA A 172 4.67 24.79 -15.42
N ILE A 173 5.55 25.37 -14.59
CA ILE A 173 5.67 24.98 -13.17
C ILE A 173 4.42 25.35 -12.38
N THR A 174 3.81 26.51 -12.63
CA THR A 174 2.58 26.92 -11.94
C THR A 174 1.39 26.05 -12.35
N LEU A 175 1.25 25.72 -13.64
CA LEU A 175 0.23 24.79 -14.13
C LEU A 175 0.38 23.39 -13.52
N THR A 176 1.59 22.85 -13.51
CA THR A 176 1.84 21.52 -12.92
C THR A 176 1.70 21.52 -11.41
N SER A 177 2.23 22.52 -10.70
CA SER A 177 2.11 22.62 -9.24
C SER A 177 0.67 22.78 -8.79
N THR A 178 -0.14 23.58 -9.48
CA THR A 178 -1.58 23.71 -9.17
C THR A 178 -2.31 22.39 -9.46
N GLY A 179 -2.03 21.74 -10.58
CA GLY A 179 -2.52 20.40 -10.88
C GLY A 179 -2.11 19.36 -9.82
N GLY A 180 -0.88 19.43 -9.31
CA GLY A 180 -0.36 18.57 -8.26
C GLY A 180 -1.09 18.78 -6.92
N ILE A 181 -1.32 20.03 -6.52
CA ILE A 181 -2.11 20.35 -5.31
C ILE A 181 -3.54 19.82 -5.45
N ILE A 182 -4.19 20.08 -6.59
CA ILE A 182 -5.55 19.59 -6.86
C ILE A 182 -5.56 18.05 -6.86
N GLY A 183 -4.57 17.41 -7.47
CA GLY A 183 -4.43 15.96 -7.49
C GLY A 183 -4.27 15.37 -6.08
N ILE A 184 -3.45 15.99 -5.23
CA ILE A 184 -3.32 15.59 -3.82
C ILE A 184 -4.66 15.73 -3.11
N LEU A 185 -5.34 16.87 -3.22
CA LEU A 185 -6.63 17.10 -2.57
C LEU A 185 -7.69 16.08 -3.02
N LEU A 186 -7.80 15.84 -4.33
CA LEU A 186 -8.72 14.84 -4.89
C LEU A 186 -8.37 13.43 -4.45
N GLY A 187 -7.09 13.05 -4.47
CA GLY A 187 -6.63 11.75 -3.99
C GLY A 187 -6.92 11.55 -2.50
N THR A 188 -6.77 12.59 -1.70
CA THR A 188 -7.08 12.60 -0.27
C THR A 188 -8.58 12.42 -0.05
N ALA A 189 -9.41 13.17 -0.77
CA ALA A 189 -10.87 13.10 -0.69
C ALA A 189 -11.40 11.71 -1.11
N LEU A 190 -10.87 11.15 -2.21
CA LEU A 190 -11.23 9.80 -2.66
C LEU A 190 -10.81 8.73 -1.64
N SER A 191 -9.64 8.89 -1.03
CA SER A 191 -9.16 7.96 0.01
C SER A 191 -10.03 8.01 1.28
N LEU A 192 -10.47 9.20 1.68
CA LEU A 192 -11.42 9.38 2.79
C LEU A 192 -12.77 8.74 2.48
N LEU A 193 -13.32 8.96 1.29
CA LEU A 193 -14.58 8.35 0.86
C LEU A 193 -14.48 6.82 0.82
N ALA A 194 -13.37 6.29 0.31
CA ALA A 194 -13.12 4.85 0.30
C ALA A 194 -13.05 4.29 1.73
N THR A 195 -12.37 4.97 2.65
CA THR A 195 -12.28 4.55 4.06
C THR A 195 -13.65 4.53 4.73
N PHE A 196 -14.47 5.56 4.48
CA PHE A 196 -15.83 5.63 5.00
C PHE A 196 -16.70 4.49 4.45
N ALA A 197 -16.65 4.25 3.14
CA ALA A 197 -17.40 3.17 2.50
C ALA A 197 -17.00 1.79 3.05
N ILE A 198 -15.70 1.51 3.16
CA ILE A 198 -15.20 0.24 3.70
C ILE A 198 -15.63 0.06 5.15
N SER A 199 -15.49 1.09 5.97
CA SER A 199 -15.88 1.01 7.40
C SER A 199 -17.37 0.75 7.56
N PHE A 200 -18.22 1.38 6.74
CA PHE A 200 -19.66 1.19 6.75
C PHE A 200 -20.08 -0.22 6.32
N TYR A 201 -19.55 -0.72 5.20
CA TYR A 201 -19.96 -2.01 4.64
C TYR A 201 -19.31 -3.23 5.31
N MET A 202 -18.05 -3.13 5.73
CA MET A 202 -17.30 -4.27 6.27
C MET A 202 -17.24 -4.30 7.81
N SER A 203 -17.77 -3.29 8.51
CA SER A 203 -17.68 -3.17 9.98
C SER A 203 -16.24 -3.29 10.50
N LEU A 204 -15.26 -2.90 9.67
CA LEU A 204 -13.86 -2.85 10.03
C LEU A 204 -13.51 -1.43 10.48
N SER A 205 -12.76 -1.28 11.56
CA SER A 205 -12.19 -0.01 11.99
C SER A 205 -10.99 0.37 11.11
N TRP A 206 -11.24 0.65 9.84
CA TRP A 206 -10.19 1.06 8.91
C TRP A 206 -9.86 2.54 9.17
N GLN A 207 -8.62 2.82 9.59
CA GLN A 207 -8.19 4.19 9.88
C GLN A 207 -7.56 4.83 8.66
N PHE A 208 -8.04 6.02 8.29
CA PHE A 208 -7.39 6.83 7.28
C PHE A 208 -6.08 7.40 7.84
N THR A 209 -4.99 7.22 7.11
CA THR A 209 -3.68 7.80 7.45
C THR A 209 -3.22 8.65 6.28
N PHE A 210 -2.86 9.90 6.52
CA PHE A 210 -2.32 10.80 5.51
C PHE A 210 -0.79 10.81 5.51
N PRO A 211 -0.12 10.22 4.51
CA PRO A 211 1.34 10.19 4.46
C PRO A 211 1.90 11.54 3.96
N ILE A 212 2.24 12.43 4.89
CA ILE A 212 2.77 13.78 4.58
C ILE A 212 4.02 13.70 3.67
N GLN A 213 4.91 12.74 3.92
CA GLN A 213 6.13 12.55 3.12
C GLN A 213 5.80 12.22 1.67
N ALA A 214 4.81 11.35 1.41
CA ALA A 214 4.40 10.99 0.07
C ALA A 214 3.72 12.17 -0.65
N ALA A 215 2.94 12.98 0.07
CA ALA A 215 2.32 14.19 -0.49
C ALA A 215 3.37 15.21 -0.93
N ILE A 216 4.40 15.46 -0.10
CA ILE A 216 5.51 16.35 -0.44
C ILE A 216 6.29 15.81 -1.64
N LEU A 217 6.60 14.51 -1.65
CA LEU A 217 7.32 13.88 -2.76
C LEU A 217 6.52 13.95 -4.07
N GLY A 218 5.21 13.68 -4.02
CA GLY A 218 4.33 13.81 -5.18
C GLY A 218 4.25 15.24 -5.72
N PHE A 219 4.19 16.25 -4.83
CA PHE A 219 4.23 17.66 -5.23
C PHE A 219 5.55 18.02 -5.91
N MET A 220 6.69 17.59 -5.35
CA MET A 220 8.01 17.81 -5.93
C MET A 220 8.15 17.16 -7.31
N VAL A 221 7.65 15.93 -7.47
CA VAL A 221 7.64 15.22 -8.76
C VAL A 221 6.79 15.97 -9.78
N SER A 222 5.62 16.48 -9.39
CA SER A 222 4.76 17.27 -10.27
C SER A 222 5.46 18.54 -10.79
N ALA A 223 6.10 19.30 -9.90
CA ALA A 223 6.87 20.48 -10.28
C ALA A 223 8.07 20.14 -11.19
N LEU A 224 8.77 19.03 -10.91
CA LEU A 224 9.89 18.56 -11.72
C LEU A 224 9.45 18.16 -13.14
N VAL A 225 8.27 17.56 -13.28
CA VAL A 225 7.68 17.21 -14.58
C VAL A 225 7.34 18.45 -15.37
N GLY A 226 6.75 19.47 -14.74
CA GLY A 226 6.51 20.77 -15.38
C GLY A 226 7.79 21.43 -15.86
N LEU A 227 8.86 21.35 -15.08
CA LEU A 227 10.17 21.85 -15.46
C LEU A 227 10.74 21.08 -16.66
N CYS A 228 10.77 19.74 -16.61
CA CYS A 228 11.33 18.90 -17.68
C CYS A 228 10.57 19.05 -19.00
N PHE A 229 9.25 18.91 -18.98
CA PHE A 229 8.43 18.96 -20.20
C PHE A 229 8.14 20.40 -20.68
N GLY A 230 8.22 21.40 -19.80
CA GLY A 230 8.10 22.82 -20.14
C GLY A 230 9.38 23.43 -20.72
N LEU A 231 10.55 22.84 -20.47
CA LEU A 231 11.84 23.37 -20.90
C LEU A 231 11.97 23.43 -22.44
N TYR A 232 11.58 22.37 -23.14
CA TYR A 232 11.69 22.31 -24.60
C TYR A 232 10.82 23.37 -25.32
N PRO A 233 9.50 23.49 -25.02
CA PRO A 233 8.66 24.55 -25.57
C PRO A 233 9.16 25.95 -25.21
N ALA A 234 9.54 26.19 -23.95
CA ALA A 234 10.05 27.47 -23.49
C ALA A 234 11.35 27.88 -24.23
N PHE A 235 12.23 26.90 -24.47
CA PHE A 235 13.44 27.12 -25.26
C PHE A 235 13.11 27.48 -26.71
N LYS A 236 12.16 26.77 -27.33
CA LYS A 236 11.68 27.06 -28.68
C LYS A 236 11.09 28.46 -28.79
N ALA A 237 10.31 28.90 -27.79
CA ALA A 237 9.76 30.25 -27.69
C ALA A 237 10.86 31.32 -27.61
N SER A 238 11.87 31.10 -26.75
CA SER A 238 12.97 32.05 -26.55
C SER A 238 13.80 32.30 -27.81
N LYS A 239 13.84 31.33 -28.74
CA LYS A 239 14.60 31.39 -30.00
C LYS A 239 13.88 32.10 -31.15
N LYS A 240 12.58 32.39 -31.05
CA LYS A 240 11.82 33.07 -32.13
C LYS A 240 12.42 34.44 -32.50
N SER A 241 12.56 34.73 -33.80
CA SER A 241 13.07 36.02 -34.28
C SER A 241 11.99 37.12 -34.16
N PRO A 242 12.34 38.35 -33.71
CA PRO A 242 11.37 39.46 -33.65
C PRO A 242 10.78 39.81 -35.02
N ILE A 243 11.61 39.74 -36.07
CA ILE A 243 11.22 40.08 -37.46
C ILE A 243 10.24 39.06 -38.02
N GLU A 244 10.54 37.76 -37.86
CA GLU A 244 9.63 36.68 -38.31
C GLU A 244 8.34 36.65 -37.49
N ALA A 245 8.40 36.98 -36.20
CA ALA A 245 7.23 36.97 -35.32
C ALA A 245 6.24 38.10 -35.62
N LEU A 246 6.69 39.22 -36.20
CA LEU A 246 5.85 40.35 -36.60
C LEU A 246 5.25 40.21 -38.01
N HIS A 247 5.86 39.37 -38.86
CA HIS A 247 5.34 39.00 -40.19
C HIS A 247 4.43 37.76 -40.16
N TYR A 248 4.28 37.13 -38.99
CA TYR A 248 3.39 35.99 -38.81
C TYR A 248 1.95 36.52 -38.69
N GLU A 249 1.09 36.17 -39.66
CA GLU A 249 -0.37 36.31 -39.55
C GLU A 249 -0.94 35.37 -38.49
#